data_AF-A0A658NN81-F1
#
_entry.id   AF-A0A658NN81-F1
#
_cell.length_a   1.000
_cell.length_b   1.000
_cell.length_c   1.000
_cell.angle_alpha   90.00
_cell.angle_beta   90.00
_cell.angle_gamma   90.00
#
_symmetry.space_group_name_H-M   'P 1'
#
loop_
_entity.id
_entity.type
_entity.pdbx_description
1 polymer ?
#
loop_
_entity_poly.entity_id
_entity_poly.type
_entity_poly.pdbx_seq_one_letter_code
_entity_poly.pdbx_strand_id
1 'polypeptide(L)'
;AGLFGGAGVGKTVLITEMIHNTVSAHEGMSIFCGIGERCREGEELYREMEESGVLGNTVMVFGQMNEPPGARFRVGHSALTMAEYF
;
A
#
# COMPACT_ATOMS: atom_id res chain seq x y z
N ALA A 1 -5.86 11.57 -4.08
CA ALA A 1 -7.31 11.33 -4.26
C ALA A 1 -7.74 10.19 -3.33
N GLY A 2 -8.93 10.25 -2.73
CA GLY A 2 -9.44 9.15 -1.88
C GLY A 2 -10.19 8.11 -2.71
N LEU A 3 -9.83 6.84 -2.59
CA LEU A 3 -10.52 5.74 -3.25
C LEU A 3 -11.60 5.17 -2.31
N PHE A 4 -12.87 5.51 -2.57
CA PHE A 4 -14.00 5.02 -1.77
C PHE A 4 -14.62 3.78 -2.41
N GLY A 5 -14.85 2.71 -1.63
CA GLY A 5 -15.47 1.50 -2.14
C GLY A 5 -15.58 0.37 -1.13
N GLY A 6 -16.53 -0.55 -1.34
CA GLY A 6 -16.76 -1.74 -0.52
C GLY A 6 -15.75 -2.88 -0.78
N ALA A 7 -15.99 -4.05 -0.20
CA ALA A 7 -15.19 -5.24 -0.54
C ALA A 7 -15.49 -5.71 -1.98
N GLY A 8 -14.47 -6.16 -2.71
CA GLY A 8 -14.65 -6.75 -4.05
C GLY A 8 -14.89 -5.77 -5.21
N VAL A 9 -14.82 -4.45 -4.99
CA VAL A 9 -15.05 -3.45 -6.06
C VAL A 9 -13.79 -3.10 -6.88
N GLY A 10 -12.72 -3.91 -6.77
CA GLY A 10 -11.49 -3.69 -7.53
C GLY A 10 -10.57 -2.59 -7.01
N LYS A 11 -10.68 -2.20 -5.74
CA LYS A 11 -9.82 -1.16 -5.14
C LYS A 11 -8.33 -1.48 -5.28
N THR A 12 -7.96 -2.73 -5.03
CA THR A 12 -6.57 -3.21 -5.11
C THR A 12 -6.00 -3.05 -6.51
N VAL A 13 -6.75 -3.49 -7.52
CA VAL A 13 -6.36 -3.36 -8.93
C VAL A 13 -6.13 -1.90 -9.31
N LEU A 14 -7.00 -0.99 -8.88
CA LEU A 14 -6.83 0.45 -9.13
C LEU A 14 -5.59 1.02 -8.44
N ILE A 15 -5.27 0.56 -7.23
CA ILE A 15 -4.07 0.99 -6.51
C ILE A 15 -2.81 0.50 -7.26
N THR A 16 -2.76 -0.78 -7.64
CA THR A 16 -1.64 -1.34 -8.39
C THR A 16 -1.43 -0.62 -9.72
N GLU A 17 -2.51 -0.33 -10.44
CA GLU A 17 -2.45 0.40 -11.72
C GLU A 17 -2.01 1.86 -11.53
N MET A 18 -2.42 2.52 -10.45
CA MET A 18 -1.95 3.86 -10.10
C MET A 18 -0.45 3.88 -9.79
N ILE A 19 0.04 2.87 -9.05
CA ILE A 19 1.47 2.73 -8.75
C ILE A 19 2.26 2.49 -10.04
N HIS A 20 1.80 1.56 -10.89
CA HIS A 20 2.45 1.26 -12.16
C HIS A 20 2.58 2.50 -13.06
N ASN A 21 1.50 3.27 -13.21
CA ASN A 21 1.51 4.49 -14.04
C ASN A 21 2.32 5.63 -13.42
N THR A 22 2.29 5.79 -12.08
CA THR A 22 3.06 6.84 -11.41
C THR A 22 4.56 6.56 -11.49
N VAL A 23 4.99 5.32 -11.24
CA VAL A 23 6.42 4.93 -11.33
C VAL A 23 6.92 4.97 -12.77
N SER A 24 6.06 4.67 -13.76
CA SER A 24 6.46 4.73 -15.18
C SER A 24 6.56 6.16 -15.71
N ALA A 25 5.78 7.10 -15.17
CA ALA A 25 5.73 8.49 -15.63
C ALA A 25 6.58 9.47 -14.78
N HIS A 26 6.92 9.09 -13.55
CA HIS A 26 7.66 9.93 -12.60
C HIS A 26 8.78 9.14 -11.93
N GLU A 27 9.98 9.72 -11.87
CA GLU A 27 11.08 9.21 -11.06
C GLU A 27 10.74 9.42 -9.57
N GLY A 28 10.16 8.41 -8.92
CA GLY A 28 9.78 8.51 -7.52
C GLY A 28 9.46 7.16 -6.87
N MET A 29 9.42 7.17 -5.54
CA MET A 29 9.01 6.01 -4.74
C MET A 29 7.52 6.07 -4.44
N SER A 30 6.83 4.94 -4.56
CA SER A 30 5.44 4.80 -4.12
C SER A 30 5.41 4.30 -2.67
N ILE A 31 4.47 4.79 -1.85
CA ILE A 31 4.29 4.31 -0.47
C ILE A 31 2.87 3.79 -0.29
N PHE A 32 2.76 2.51 0.04
CA PHE A 32 1.52 1.86 0.42
C PHE A 32 1.42 1.72 1.93
N CYS A 33 0.31 2.15 2.53
CA CYS A 33 0.03 1.98 3.94
C CYS A 33 -1.25 1.17 4.13
N GLY A 34 -1.12 -0.09 4.58
CA GLY A 34 -2.26 -0.95 4.90
C GLY A 34 -2.64 -0.86 6.38
N ILE A 35 -3.71 -0.14 6.70
CA ILE A 35 -4.18 0.05 8.09
C ILE A 35 -5.39 -0.85 8.37
N GLY A 36 -5.18 -1.88 9.18
CA GLY A 36 -6.23 -2.80 9.59
C GLY A 36 -6.80 -3.61 8.43
N GLU A 37 -5.98 -3.92 7.42
CA GLU A 37 -6.32 -4.84 6.33
C GLU A 37 -6.26 -6.30 6.81
N ARG A 38 -6.79 -7.23 6.01
CA ARG A 38 -6.60 -8.67 6.29
C ARG A 38 -5.21 -9.10 5.84
N CYS A 39 -4.55 -9.95 6.62
CA CYS A 39 -3.21 -10.45 6.26
C CYS A 39 -3.18 -11.13 4.90
N ARG A 40 -4.24 -11.87 4.53
CA ARG A 40 -4.40 -12.47 3.19
C ARG A 40 -4.39 -11.42 2.07
N GLU A 41 -5.13 -10.33 2.25
CA GLU A 41 -5.24 -9.26 1.24
C GLU A 41 -3.90 -8.50 1.11
N GLY A 42 -3.17 -8.31 2.21
CA GLY A 42 -1.83 -7.74 2.19
C GLY A 42 -0.78 -8.65 1.52
N GLU A 43 -0.89 -9.96 1.70
CA GLU A 43 0.00 -10.95 1.08
C GLU A 43 -0.25 -11.08 -0.43
N GLU A 44 -1.52 -11.13 -0.84
CA GLU A 44 -1.93 -11.10 -2.25
C GLU A 44 -1.39 -9.84 -2.94
N LEU A 45 -1.56 -8.67 -2.31
CA LEU A 45 -1.02 -7.41 -2.82
C LEU A 45 0.49 -7.43 -2.98
N TYR A 46 1.22 -7.97 -1.99
CA TYR A 46 2.68 -8.04 -2.05
C TYR A 46 3.14 -8.87 -3.26
N ARG A 47 2.52 -10.04 -3.49
CA ARG A 47 2.83 -10.87 -4.66
C ARG A 47 2.49 -10.18 -5.97
N GLU A 48 1.34 -9.51 -6.06
CA GLU A 48 0.97 -8.75 -7.26
C GLU A 48 1.98 -7.64 -7.59
N MET A 49 2.52 -6.97 -6.55
CA MET A 49 3.56 -5.94 -6.71
C MET A 49 4.91 -6.53 -7.14
N GLU A 50 5.24 -7.73 -6.65
CA GLU A 50 6.43 -8.48 -7.06
C GLU A 50 6.33 -8.93 -8.53
N GLU A 51 5.21 -9.56 -8.91
CA GLU A 51 4.93 -10.03 -10.27
C GLU A 51 4.88 -8.89 -11.30
N SER A 52 4.38 -7.71 -10.91
CA SER A 52 4.35 -6.52 -11.76
C SER A 52 5.69 -5.77 -11.82
N GLY A 53 6.70 -6.17 -11.03
CA GLY A 53 8.03 -5.58 -11.02
C GLY A 53 8.12 -4.19 -10.38
N VAL A 54 7.04 -3.70 -9.76
CA VAL A 54 7.00 -2.36 -9.14
C VAL A 54 7.46 -2.36 -7.69
N LEU A 55 7.63 -3.54 -7.09
CA LEU A 55 8.06 -3.69 -5.69
C LEU A 55 9.40 -2.97 -5.39
N GLY A 56 10.33 -2.93 -6.34
CA GLY A 56 11.62 -2.25 -6.18
C GLY A 56 11.50 -0.73 -5.95
N ASN A 57 10.43 -0.12 -6.45
CA ASN A 57 10.15 1.31 -6.32
C ASN A 57 8.98 1.59 -5.36
N THR A 58 8.64 0.62 -4.50
CA THR A 58 7.49 0.71 -3.60
C THR A 58 7.89 0.36 -2.17
N VAL A 59 7.54 1.23 -1.22
CA VAL A 59 7.61 0.95 0.21
C VAL A 59 6.24 0.50 0.68
N MET A 60 6.16 -0.67 1.31
CA MET A 60 4.92 -1.21 1.87
C MET A 60 4.98 -1.21 3.40
N VAL A 61 4.03 -0.54 4.05
CA VAL A 61 3.92 -0.45 5.50
C VAL A 61 2.57 -1.04 5.93
N PHE A 62 2.60 -2.00 6.85
CA PHE A 62 1.40 -2.74 7.26
C PHE A 62 1.15 -2.70 8.77
N GLY A 63 -0.10 -2.46 9.15
CA GLY A 63 -0.62 -2.61 10.50
C GLY A 63 -1.90 -3.42 10.42
N GLN A 64 -1.78 -4.73 10.27
CA GLN A 64 -2.87 -5.66 9.94
C GLN A 64 -3.93 -5.77 11.04
N MET A 65 -5.10 -6.34 10.73
CA MET A 65 -6.22 -6.50 11.69
C MET A 65 -5.85 -7.24 12.98
N ASN A 66 -4.87 -8.15 12.94
CA ASN A 66 -4.41 -8.93 14.08
C ASN A 66 -3.46 -8.15 15.03
N GLU A 67 -3.04 -6.94 14.66
CA GLU A 67 -2.17 -6.10 15.48
C GLU A 67 -2.97 -5.32 16.55
N PRO A 68 -2.33 -4.97 17.69
CA PRO A 68 -3.00 -4.19 18.73
C PRO A 68 -3.44 -2.83 18.18
N PRO A 69 -4.54 -2.26 18.71
CA PRO A 69 -5.11 -1.01 18.18
C PRO A 69 -4.12 0.16 18.18
N GLY A 70 -3.18 0.20 19.14
CA GLY A 70 -2.12 1.21 19.17
C GLY A 70 -1.15 1.12 17.99
N ALA A 71 -0.84 -0.09 17.52
CA ALA A 71 0.00 -0.29 16.34
C ALA A 71 -0.73 0.17 15.07
N ARG A 72 -2.02 -0.21 14.93
CA ARG A 72 -2.86 0.23 13.80
C ARG A 72 -3.06 1.74 13.75
N PHE A 73 -3.15 2.41 14.89
CA PHE A 73 -3.23 3.87 14.93
C PHE A 73 -1.92 4.53 14.47
N ARG A 74 -0.76 3.96 14.81
CA ARG A 74 0.55 4.55 14.54
C ARG A 74 1.14 4.22 13.17
N VAL A 75 0.67 3.16 12.52
CA VAL A 75 1.25 2.73 11.24
C VAL A 75 1.14 3.80 10.15
N GLY A 76 0.05 4.58 10.15
CA GLY A 76 -0.13 5.70 9.22
C GLY A 76 0.94 6.79 9.40
N HIS A 77 1.32 7.09 10.65
CA HIS A 77 2.41 8.03 10.93
C HIS A 77 3.76 7.49 10.45
N SER A 78 4.00 6.19 10.61
CA SER A 78 5.24 5.58 10.13
C SER A 78 5.35 5.63 8.61
N ALA A 79 4.24 5.40 7.90
CA ALA A 79 4.19 5.54 6.44
C ALA A 79 4.38 7.00 6.00
N LEU A 80 3.81 7.97 6.72
CA LEU A 80 4.02 9.39 6.43
C LEU A 80 5.48 9.80 6.62
N THR A 81 6.15 9.33 7.66
CA THR A 81 7.59 9.60 7.87
C THR A 81 8.44 9.05 6.73
N MET A 82 8.12 7.87 6.19
CA MET A 82 8.80 7.35 5.00
C MET A 82 8.53 8.24 3.77
N ALA A 83 7.31 8.77 3.64
CA ALA A 83 6.93 9.67 2.54
C ALA A 83 7.58 11.04 2.61
N GLU A 84 7.98 11.49 3.80
CA GLU A 84 8.72 12.74 3.97
C GLU A 84 10.21 12.59 3.69
N TYR A 85 10.73 11.36 3.74
CA TYR A 85 12.15 11.06 3.50
C TYR A 85 12.49 10.90 2.02
N PHE A 86 11.62 10.23 1.26
CA PHE A 86 11.79 9.99 -0.18
C PHE A 86 11.08 11.07 -1.01
#